data_AF-A0AAD6XNE8-F1
#
_entry.id   AF-A0AAD6XNE8-F1
#
_cell.length_a   1.000
_cell.length_b   1.000
_cell.length_c   1.000
_cell.angle_alpha   90.00
_cell.angle_beta   90.00
_cell.angle_gamma   90.00
#
_symmetry.space_group_name_H-M   'P 1'
#
loop_
_entity.id
_entity.type
_entity.pdbx_description
1 polymer ?
#
loop_
_entity_poly.entity_id
_entity_poly.type
_entity_poly.pdbx_seq_one_letter_code
_entity_poly.pdbx_strand_id
1 'polypeptide(L)'
;MAGVAPPPGTIIPPPFDWSTRHANPWFTQSGVQKIKEKSAPVLGFELDKFQAECPARILDGQDVFCIHRTGAGKSTLISVPVIVREGTISVVVAPTNFLQRDMVASMQKKNISCIAVNSETLNEAALASPPRDLWAEAKTGVHRIIFI
;
A
#
# COMPACT_ATOMS: atom_id res chain seq x y z
N MET A 1 1.93 26.10 -7.96
CA MET A 1 0.61 26.75 -7.78
C MET A 1 -0.24 25.82 -6.94
N ALA A 2 -0.63 26.23 -5.73
CA ALA A 2 -1.43 25.40 -4.82
C ALA A 2 -2.84 25.27 -5.40
N GLY A 3 -3.23 24.06 -5.80
CA GLY A 3 -4.58 23.78 -6.32
C GLY A 3 -5.61 24.02 -5.22
N VAL A 4 -6.57 24.91 -5.49
CA VAL A 4 -7.73 25.14 -4.62
C VAL A 4 -8.50 23.82 -4.48
N ALA A 5 -8.80 23.41 -3.25
CA ALA A 5 -9.56 22.19 -3.01
C ALA A 5 -10.94 22.28 -3.72
N PRO A 6 -11.39 21.20 -4.38
CA PRO A 6 -12.67 21.23 -5.09
C PRO A 6 -13.84 21.44 -4.11
N PRO A 7 -14.93 22.09 -4.54
CA PRO A 7 -16.10 22.31 -3.71
C PRO A 7 -16.67 21.00 -3.12
N PRO A 8 -17.26 21.03 -1.91
CA PRO A 8 -17.95 19.89 -1.33
C PRO A 8 -18.96 19.29 -2.31
N GLY A 9 -18.96 17.96 -2.47
CA GLY A 9 -19.85 17.25 -3.40
C GLY A 9 -19.34 17.15 -4.84
N THR A 10 -18.18 17.73 -5.15
CA THR A 10 -17.55 17.56 -6.46
C THR A 10 -17.00 16.14 -6.59
N ILE A 11 -17.52 15.37 -7.54
CA ILE A 11 -16.94 14.07 -7.91
C ILE A 11 -15.61 14.38 -8.61
N ILE A 12 -14.50 14.04 -7.96
CA ILE A 12 -13.17 14.11 -8.57
C ILE A 12 -13.04 12.84 -9.42
N PRO A 13 -13.07 12.94 -10.76
CA PRO A 13 -12.82 11.77 -11.58
C PRO A 13 -11.41 11.26 -11.27
N PRO A 14 -11.24 9.94 -11.10
CA PRO A 14 -9.94 9.35 -10.82
C PRO A 14 -8.97 9.73 -11.95
N PRO A 15 -7.69 10.01 -11.65
CA PRO A 15 -6.71 10.41 -12.65
C PRO A 15 -6.31 9.27 -13.61
N PHE A 16 -6.95 8.10 -13.49
CA PHE A 16 -6.76 6.93 -14.32
C PHE A 16 -8.10 6.21 -14.53
N ASP A 17 -8.20 5.50 -15.65
CA ASP A 17 -9.37 4.68 -15.96
C ASP A 17 -9.37 3.39 -15.11
N TRP A 18 -10.38 3.23 -14.26
CA TRP A 18 -10.54 2.02 -13.45
C TRP A 18 -10.72 0.77 -14.29
N SER A 19 -11.37 0.85 -15.46
CA SER A 19 -11.65 -0.32 -16.30
C SER A 19 -10.36 -1.05 -16.70
N THR A 20 -9.30 -0.28 -16.99
CA THR A 20 -7.97 -0.82 -17.34
C THR A 20 -7.31 -1.58 -16.20
N ARG A 21 -7.59 -1.20 -14.93
CA ARG A 21 -7.04 -1.89 -13.75
C ARG A 21 -7.71 -3.24 -13.49
N HIS A 22 -8.90 -3.45 -14.04
CA HIS A 22 -9.68 -4.70 -13.95
C HIS A 22 -9.49 -5.61 -15.18
N ALA A 23 -8.70 -5.18 -16.18
CA ALA A 23 -8.53 -5.91 -17.43
C ALA A 23 -7.84 -7.28 -17.28
N ASN A 24 -7.12 -7.51 -16.18
CA ASN A 24 -6.44 -8.77 -15.88
C ASN A 24 -6.97 -9.35 -14.56
N PRO A 25 -7.75 -10.45 -14.59
CA PRO A 25 -8.36 -11.01 -13.38
C PRO A 25 -7.31 -11.72 -12.52
N TRP A 26 -7.13 -11.23 -11.30
CA TRP A 26 -6.16 -11.73 -10.33
C TRP A 26 -6.73 -12.89 -9.51
N PHE A 27 -8.02 -12.90 -9.20
CA PHE A 27 -8.68 -13.98 -8.47
C PHE A 27 -9.05 -15.16 -9.40
N THR A 28 -8.02 -15.71 -10.03
CA THR A 28 -8.05 -16.93 -10.85
C THR A 28 -6.91 -17.84 -10.42
N GLN A 29 -6.92 -19.12 -10.81
CA GLN A 29 -5.83 -20.03 -10.47
C GLN A 29 -4.48 -19.52 -10.98
N SER A 30 -4.43 -19.00 -12.22
CA SER A 30 -3.21 -18.42 -12.80
C SER A 30 -2.84 -17.08 -12.17
N GLY A 31 -3.81 -16.22 -11.85
CA GLY A 31 -3.57 -14.93 -11.19
C GLY A 31 -3.01 -15.09 -9.76
N VAL A 32 -3.58 -16.01 -8.98
CA VAL A 32 -3.10 -16.34 -7.63
C VAL A 32 -1.70 -16.95 -7.68
N GLN A 33 -1.42 -17.80 -8.67
CA GLN A 33 -0.08 -18.36 -8.87
C GLN A 33 0.95 -17.27 -9.20
N LYS A 34 0.61 -16.36 -10.12
CA LYS A 34 1.44 -15.19 -10.45
C LYS A 34 1.71 -14.29 -9.24
N ILE A 35 0.75 -14.14 -8.34
CA ILE A 35 0.92 -13.40 -7.08
C ILE A 35 1.98 -14.06 -6.22
N LYS A 36 1.91 -15.39 -6.04
CA LYS A 36 2.90 -16.15 -5.24
C LYS A 36 4.30 -16.00 -5.82
N GLU A 37 4.45 -16.26 -7.12
CA GLU A 37 5.74 -16.20 -7.82
C GLU A 37 6.41 -14.82 -7.72
N LYS A 38 5.64 -13.74 -7.86
CA LYS A 38 6.19 -12.37 -7.78
C LYS A 38 6.48 -11.93 -6.34
N SER A 39 5.71 -12.40 -5.36
CA SER A 39 5.81 -11.92 -3.98
C SER A 39 6.83 -12.70 -3.15
N ALA A 40 7.02 -13.99 -3.40
CA ALA A 40 7.92 -14.84 -2.62
C ALA A 40 9.37 -14.32 -2.55
N PRO A 41 10.02 -13.86 -3.65
CA PRO A 41 11.38 -13.34 -3.60
C PRO A 41 11.53 -12.06 -2.77
N VAL A 42 10.49 -11.22 -2.73
CA VAL A 42 10.49 -9.94 -1.98
C VAL A 42 10.17 -10.18 -0.50
N LEU A 43 9.22 -11.08 -0.22
CA LEU A 43 8.77 -11.36 1.14
C LEU A 43 9.69 -12.31 1.89
N GLY A 44 10.43 -13.16 1.18
CA GLY A 44 11.31 -14.18 1.72
C GLY A 44 10.58 -15.44 2.18
N PHE A 45 9.31 -15.62 1.82
CA PHE A 45 8.49 -16.78 2.16
C PHE A 45 7.33 -16.96 1.17
N GLU A 46 6.79 -18.18 1.09
CA GLU A 46 5.63 -18.51 0.28
C GLU A 46 4.32 -18.10 0.95
N LEU A 47 3.39 -17.55 0.17
CA LEU A 47 2.10 -17.09 0.69
C LEU A 47 1.16 -18.27 0.97
N ASP A 48 0.56 -18.25 2.16
CA ASP A 48 -0.59 -19.09 2.49
C ASP A 48 -1.81 -18.73 1.63
N LYS A 49 -2.80 -19.63 1.60
CA LYS A 49 -4.01 -19.50 0.78
C LYS A 49 -4.66 -18.11 0.89
N PHE A 50 -4.99 -17.67 2.10
CA PHE A 50 -5.66 -16.37 2.28
C PHE A 50 -4.75 -15.18 1.94
N GLN A 51 -3.44 -15.31 2.16
CA GLN A 51 -2.47 -14.27 1.88
C GLN A 51 -2.27 -14.05 0.39
N ALA A 52 -2.61 -15.02 -0.47
CA ALA A 52 -2.60 -14.87 -1.92
C ALA A 52 -4.00 -14.53 -2.48
N GLU A 53 -5.05 -15.17 -1.95
CA GLU A 53 -6.43 -14.98 -2.42
C GLU A 53 -7.05 -13.64 -2.02
N CYS A 54 -6.75 -13.10 -0.84
CA CYS A 54 -7.27 -11.80 -0.43
C CYS A 54 -6.68 -10.65 -1.27
N PRO A 55 -5.35 -10.55 -1.47
CA PRO A 55 -4.79 -9.57 -2.40
C PRO A 55 -5.31 -9.71 -3.82
N ALA A 56 -5.55 -10.93 -4.30
CA ALA A 56 -6.13 -11.16 -5.62
C ALA A 56 -7.50 -10.47 -5.75
N ARG A 57 -8.38 -10.64 -4.76
CA ARG A 57 -9.68 -9.94 -4.71
C ARG A 57 -9.53 -8.42 -4.63
N ILE A 58 -8.59 -7.91 -3.82
CA ILE A 58 -8.29 -6.47 -3.73
C ILE A 58 -7.81 -5.93 -5.08
N LEU A 59 -6.98 -6.66 -5.79
CA LEU A 59 -6.46 -6.26 -7.10
C LEU A 59 -7.55 -6.24 -8.17
N ASP A 60 -8.56 -7.11 -8.05
CA ASP A 60 -9.79 -7.13 -8.85
C ASP A 60 -10.81 -6.04 -8.43
N GLY A 61 -10.45 -5.18 -7.48
CA GLY A 61 -11.27 -4.06 -7.01
C GLY A 61 -12.42 -4.47 -6.10
N GLN A 62 -12.32 -5.64 -5.45
CA GLN A 62 -13.30 -6.07 -4.45
C GLN A 62 -12.88 -5.60 -3.05
N ASP A 63 -13.87 -5.19 -2.26
CA ASP A 63 -13.68 -4.94 -0.83
C ASP A 63 -13.49 -6.27 -0.09
N VAL A 64 -12.50 -6.31 0.79
CA VAL A 64 -12.15 -7.52 1.55
C VAL A 64 -12.22 -7.23 3.05
N PHE A 65 -13.10 -7.95 3.73
CA PHE A 65 -13.14 -8.00 5.19
C PHE A 65 -12.41 -9.26 5.69
N CYS A 66 -11.22 -9.07 6.27
CA CYS A 66 -10.36 -10.17 6.71
C CYS A 66 -10.33 -10.27 8.23
N ILE A 67 -10.96 -11.31 8.79
CA ILE A 67 -10.81 -11.69 10.20
C ILE A 67 -9.80 -12.84 10.30
N HIS A 68 -8.72 -12.62 11.03
CA HIS A 68 -7.71 -13.65 11.28
C HIS A 68 -6.92 -13.36 12.55
N ARG A 69 -6.32 -14.39 13.17
CA ARG A 69 -5.45 -14.24 14.36
C ARG A 69 -4.25 -13.32 14.10
N THR A 70 -3.77 -12.63 15.13
CA THR A 70 -2.50 -11.88 15.08
C THR A 70 -1.34 -12.82 14.76
N GLY A 71 -0.31 -12.32 14.06
CA GLY A 71 0.82 -13.14 13.62
C GLY A 71 0.55 -14.01 12.38
N ALA A 72 -0.70 -14.15 11.93
CA ALA A 72 -1.01 -14.93 10.72
C ALA A 72 -0.55 -14.27 9.40
N GLY A 73 0.05 -13.08 9.45
CA GLY A 73 0.56 -12.39 8.26
C GLY A 73 -0.49 -11.57 7.50
N LYS A 74 -1.54 -11.06 8.17
CA LYS A 74 -2.55 -10.17 7.53
C LYS A 74 -1.94 -8.95 6.82
N SER A 75 -0.75 -8.50 7.23
CA SER A 75 -0.04 -7.39 6.60
C SER A 75 0.35 -7.65 5.15
N THR A 76 0.35 -8.91 4.68
CA THR A 76 0.55 -9.22 3.26
C THR A 76 -0.55 -8.64 2.37
N LEU A 77 -1.77 -8.46 2.89
CA LEU A 77 -2.86 -7.82 2.16
C LEU A 77 -2.53 -6.38 1.75
N ILE A 78 -1.62 -5.72 2.49
CA ILE A 78 -1.17 -4.35 2.21
C ILE A 78 -0.06 -4.34 1.17
N SER A 79 0.94 -5.22 1.34
CA SER A 79 2.18 -5.17 0.55
C SER A 79 2.08 -5.94 -0.77
N VAL A 80 1.35 -7.05 -0.82
CA VAL A 80 1.24 -7.89 -2.03
C VAL A 80 0.69 -7.11 -3.22
N PRO A 81 -0.41 -6.33 -3.11
CA PRO A 81 -0.92 -5.55 -4.24
C PRO A 81 0.12 -4.58 -4.82
N VAL A 82 0.93 -3.98 -3.94
CA VAL A 82 2.04 -3.10 -4.32
C VAL A 82 3.15 -3.88 -5.02
N ILE A 83 3.54 -5.04 -4.50
CA ILE A 83 4.62 -5.84 -5.10
C ILE A 83 4.25 -6.29 -6.52
N VAL A 84 3.01 -6.75 -6.73
CA VAL A 84 2.65 -7.47 -7.97
C VAL A 84 2.16 -6.57 -9.11
N ARG A 85 1.60 -5.39 -8.77
CA ARG A 85 1.03 -4.43 -9.74
C ARG A 85 1.73 -3.08 -9.62
N GLU A 86 2.52 -2.74 -10.63
CA GLU A 86 3.15 -1.42 -10.78
C GLU A 86 2.12 -0.28 -10.78
N GLY A 87 2.53 0.90 -10.34
CA GLY A 87 1.62 2.04 -10.19
C GLY A 87 0.53 1.88 -9.10
N THR A 88 0.59 0.81 -8.31
CA THR A 88 -0.24 0.64 -7.11
C THR A 88 0.42 1.33 -5.92
N ILE A 89 -0.39 2.11 -5.19
CA ILE A 89 -0.08 2.70 -3.89
C ILE A 89 -1.09 2.13 -2.89
N SER A 90 -0.60 1.69 -1.74
CA SER A 90 -1.46 1.31 -0.59
C SER A 90 -1.44 2.43 0.44
N VAL A 91 -2.61 2.93 0.80
CA VAL A 91 -2.79 3.83 1.95
C VAL A 91 -3.30 3.01 3.12
N VAL A 92 -2.60 3.08 4.26
CA VAL A 92 -2.88 2.25 5.43
C VAL A 92 -3.20 3.14 6.60
N VAL A 93 -4.43 3.07 7.09
CA VAL A 93 -4.82 3.72 8.35
C VAL A 93 -4.44 2.78 9.48
N ALA A 94 -3.57 3.23 10.37
CA ALA A 94 -3.14 2.46 11.53
C ALA A 94 -3.43 3.21 12.84
N PRO A 95 -3.84 2.51 13.91
CA PRO A 95 -4.34 3.13 15.13
C PRO A 95 -3.29 3.91 15.93
N THR A 96 -1.99 3.65 15.77
CA THR A 96 -0.94 4.27 16.57
C THR A 96 0.33 4.55 15.76
N ASN A 97 1.01 5.67 16.08
CA ASN A 97 2.30 6.04 15.49
C ASN A 97 3.36 4.94 15.67
N PHE A 98 3.39 4.30 16.84
CA PHE A 98 4.31 3.20 17.14
C PHE A 98 4.13 2.03 16.17
N LEU A 99 2.88 1.60 15.93
CA LEU A 99 2.60 0.52 15.00
C LEU A 99 2.98 0.90 13.56
N GLN A 100 2.70 2.14 13.15
CA GLN A 100 3.11 2.64 11.84
C GLN A 100 4.64 2.55 11.67
N ARG A 101 5.40 3.00 12.68
CA ARG A 101 6.87 2.96 12.66
C ARG A 101 7.42 1.53 12.56
N ASP A 102 6.88 0.62 13.35
CA ASP A 102 7.28 -0.80 13.34
C ASP A 102 7.00 -1.45 11.98
N MET A 103 5.84 -1.15 11.39
CA MET A 103 5.47 -1.67 10.07
C MET A 103 6.36 -1.08 8.96
N VAL A 104 6.64 0.23 8.98
CA VAL A 104 7.56 0.89 8.04
C VAL A 104 8.94 0.26 8.14
N ALA A 105 9.50 0.12 9.34
CA ALA A 105 10.81 -0.50 9.54
C ALA A 105 10.86 -1.95 9.03
N SER A 106 9.79 -2.72 9.25
CA SER A 106 9.68 -4.10 8.76
C SER A 106 9.63 -4.17 7.22
N MET A 107 8.91 -3.26 6.57
CA MET A 107 8.76 -3.21 5.12
C MET A 107 10.02 -2.69 4.42
N GLN A 108 10.68 -1.67 4.97
CA GLN A 108 11.93 -1.14 4.44
C GLN A 108 13.07 -2.18 4.49
N LYS A 109 13.12 -3.03 5.53
CA LYS A 109 14.05 -4.18 5.59
C LYS A 109 13.87 -5.17 4.44
N LYS A 110 12.70 -5.20 3.82
CA LYS A 110 12.37 -6.02 2.64
C LYS A 110 12.51 -5.25 1.33
N ASN A 111 13.16 -4.08 1.35
CA ASN A 111 13.29 -3.16 0.21
C ASN A 111 11.94 -2.68 -0.35
N ILE A 112 10.89 -2.65 0.47
CA ILE A 112 9.58 -2.11 0.07
C ILE A 112 9.55 -0.63 0.46
N SER A 113 9.49 0.25 -0.53
CA SER A 113 9.44 1.70 -0.31
C SER A 113 8.14 2.10 0.37
N CYS A 114 8.25 2.58 1.62
CA CYS A 114 7.14 2.98 2.45
C CYS A 114 7.51 4.09 3.43
N ILE A 115 6.51 4.85 3.86
CA ILE A 115 6.61 5.94 4.84
C ILE A 115 5.41 5.94 5.79
N ALA A 116 5.59 6.55 6.95
CA ALA A 116 4.49 6.99 7.80
C ALA A 116 4.38 8.51 7.72
N VAL A 117 3.15 9.00 7.69
CA VAL A 117 2.81 10.43 7.68
C VAL A 117 1.87 10.69 8.84
N ASN A 118 2.48 10.99 9.99
CA ASN A 118 1.81 11.26 11.26
C ASN A 118 2.48 12.47 11.94
N SER A 119 1.97 12.87 13.09
CA SER A 119 2.48 14.04 13.82
C SER A 119 3.98 13.96 14.13
N GLU A 120 4.49 12.79 14.55
CA GLU A 120 5.91 12.60 14.89
C GLU A 120 6.80 12.72 13.66
N THR A 121 6.50 11.96 12.61
CA THR A 121 7.28 11.94 11.36
C THR A 121 7.23 13.26 10.62
N LEU A 122 6.11 13.98 10.65
CA LEU A 122 6.01 15.34 10.10
C LEU A 122 6.90 16.33 10.86
N ASN A 123 6.94 16.25 12.19
CA ASN A 123 7.82 17.08 13.01
C ASN A 123 9.30 16.75 12.75
N GLU A 124 9.66 15.47 12.70
CA GLU A 124 11.02 15.03 12.37
C GLU A 124 11.46 15.51 10.98
N ALA A 125 10.59 15.39 9.98
CA ALA A 125 10.84 15.83 8.61
C ALA A 125 11.04 17.35 8.51
N ALA A 126 10.27 18.13 9.28
CA ALA A 126 10.40 19.59 9.32
C ALA A 126 11.72 20.05 9.95
N LEU A 127 12.26 19.29 10.92
CA LEU A 127 13.52 19.58 11.62
C LEU A 127 14.76 19.05 10.88
N ALA A 128 14.59 18.21 9.85
CA ALA A 128 15.69 17.71 9.03
C ALA A 128 16.41 18.85 8.29
N SER A 129 17.65 18.60 7.85
CA SER A 129 18.45 19.56 7.08
C SER A 129 18.93 18.91 5.77
N PRO A 130 18.35 19.27 4.60
CA PRO A 130 17.24 20.21 4.43
C PRO A 130 15.90 19.65 4.95
N PRO A 131 14.93 20.52 5.28
CA PRO A 131 13.58 20.10 5.64
C PRO A 131 12.94 19.27 4.53
N ARG A 132 12.20 18.24 4.91
CA ARG A 132 11.49 17.34 4.00
C ARG A 132 9.99 17.60 4.04
N ASP A 133 9.35 17.52 2.88
CA ASP A 133 7.89 17.55 2.75
C ASP A 133 7.40 16.13 2.39
N LEU A 134 6.97 15.39 3.42
CA LEU A 134 6.52 14.00 3.25
C LEU A 134 5.30 13.87 2.33
N TRP A 135 4.43 14.90 2.27
CA TRP A 135 3.28 14.89 1.36
C TRP A 135 3.69 15.16 -0.08
N ALA A 136 4.68 16.03 -0.31
CA ALA A 136 5.27 16.20 -1.63
C ALA A 136 5.95 14.91 -2.10
N GLU A 137 6.72 14.25 -1.22
CA GLU A 137 7.36 12.97 -1.52
C GLU A 137 6.34 11.87 -1.83
N ALA A 138 5.27 11.75 -1.03
CA ALA A 138 4.18 10.80 -1.27
C ALA A 138 3.56 10.99 -2.67
N LYS A 139 3.37 12.23 -3.11
CA LYS A 139 2.81 12.56 -4.44
C LYS A 139 3.70 12.16 -5.60
N THR A 140 5.01 12.00 -5.38
CA THR A 140 5.93 11.55 -6.44
C THR A 140 5.74 10.06 -6.79
N GLY A 141 5.08 9.29 -5.92
CA GLY A 141 4.95 7.83 -6.08
C GLY A 141 6.21 7.04 -5.72
N VAL A 142 7.27 7.70 -5.22
CA VAL A 142 8.48 7.04 -4.73
C VAL A 142 8.15 6.07 -3.59
N HIS A 143 7.21 6.45 -2.71
CA HIS A 143 6.68 5.59 -1.66
C HIS A 143 5.39 4.93 -2.11
N ARG A 144 5.38 3.59 -2.07
CA ARG A 144 4.27 2.80 -2.58
C ARG A 144 3.35 2.31 -1.48
N ILE A 145 3.76 2.43 -0.21
CA ILE A 145 2.91 2.21 0.96
C ILE A 145 3.02 3.44 1.86
N ILE A 146 1.89 4.05 2.18
CA ILE A 146 1.81 5.25 3.00
C ILE A 146 0.94 4.92 4.21
N PHE A 147 1.53 4.98 5.39
CA PHE A 147 0.82 4.84 6.65
C PHE A 147 0.35 6.22 7.13
N ILE A 148 -0.89 6.29 7.59
CA ILE A 148 -1.51 7.48 8.20
C ILE A 148 -2.18 7.12 9.52
#